data_AF-A0A260RXH2-F1
#
_entry.id   AF-A0A260RXH2-F1
#
_cell.length_a   1.000
_cell.length_b   1.000
_cell.length_c   1.000
_cell.angle_alpha   90.00
_cell.angle_beta   90.00
_cell.angle_gamma   90.00
#
_symmetry.space_group_name_H-M   'P 1'
#
loop_
_entity.id
_entity.type
_entity.pdbx_description
1 polymer ?
#
loop_
_entity_poly.entity_id
_entity_poly.type
_entity_poly.pdbx_seq_one_letter_code
_entity_poly.pdbx_strand_id
1 'polypeptide(L)'
;MGLVVTRSFQADPVEITIPQAGNKKDVEFTLPKLGYISYPITSKVDAWTTQRFTEVTAYRAEQREKGNVVPDSDPLGRYPSPLDVMEQMIGHLDPKAAAAVSELSYQEKQDIWEYWNSESAPAAPEKSSASSDSSDATE
;
A
#
# COMPACT_ATOMS: atom_id res chain seq x y z
N MET A 1 -1.46 -15.90 -35.34
CA MET A 1 -1.50 -14.69 -34.49
C MET A 1 -2.56 -14.91 -33.43
N GLY A 2 -2.15 -15.18 -32.19
CA GLY A 2 -3.07 -15.41 -31.08
C GLY A 2 -3.58 -14.08 -30.53
N LEU A 3 -4.89 -13.94 -30.42
CA LEU A 3 -5.55 -12.77 -29.88
C LEU A 3 -5.39 -12.82 -28.35
N VAL A 4 -4.48 -12.02 -27.80
CA VAL A 4 -4.32 -11.87 -26.35
C VAL A 4 -5.44 -10.95 -25.88
N VAL A 5 -6.54 -11.54 -25.39
CA VAL A 5 -7.57 -10.80 -24.68
C VAL A 5 -7.04 -10.50 -23.29
N THR A 6 -6.34 -9.38 -23.12
CA THR A 6 -6.15 -8.79 -21.79
C THR A 6 -7.51 -8.30 -21.31
N ARG A 7 -8.22 -9.11 -20.52
CA ARG A 7 -9.34 -8.62 -19.71
C ARG A 7 -8.76 -7.60 -18.73
N SER A 8 -8.84 -6.32 -19.09
CA SER A 8 -8.68 -5.25 -18.12
C SER A 8 -9.91 -5.28 -17.21
N PHE A 9 -9.81 -5.98 -16.08
CA PHE A 9 -10.74 -5.72 -14.98
C PHE A 9 -10.45 -4.29 -14.52
N GLN A 10 -11.26 -3.34 -14.98
CA GLN A 10 -11.26 -1.98 -14.47
C GLN A 10 -11.93 -2.01 -13.10
N ALA A 11 -11.12 -1.98 -12.04
CA ALA A 11 -11.63 -1.52 -10.76
C ALA A 11 -11.83 -0.01 -10.82
N ASP A 12 -12.93 0.46 -10.23
CA ASP A 12 -13.12 1.88 -10.00
C ASP A 12 -11.95 2.40 -9.16
N PRO A 13 -11.29 3.49 -9.59
CA PRO A 13 -10.17 4.03 -8.85
C PRO A 13 -10.64 4.71 -7.56
N VAL A 14 -9.73 4.83 -6.61
CA VAL A 14 -9.93 5.51 -5.33
C VAL A 14 -9.55 6.98 -5.50
N GLU A 15 -10.51 7.87 -5.33
CA GLU A 15 -10.27 9.31 -5.28
C GLU A 15 -9.83 9.69 -3.86
N ILE A 16 -8.68 10.35 -3.75
CA ILE A 16 -8.12 10.79 -2.47
C ILE A 16 -7.97 12.31 -2.54
N THR A 17 -8.58 12.98 -1.57
CA THR A 17 -8.46 14.43 -1.38
C THR A 17 -7.68 14.70 -0.10
N ILE A 18 -6.53 15.36 -0.23
CA ILE A 18 -5.74 15.83 0.90
C ILE A 18 -6.08 17.30 1.14
N PRO A 19 -6.75 17.65 2.25
CA PRO A 19 -7.00 19.04 2.59
C PRO A 19 -5.67 19.74 2.90
N GLN A 20 -5.36 20.84 2.20
CA GLN A 20 -4.14 21.60 2.48
C GLN A 20 -4.39 22.72 3.49
N ALA A 21 -3.54 22.82 4.51
CA ALA A 21 -3.63 23.89 5.48
C ALA A 21 -3.35 25.27 4.85
N GLY A 22 -4.25 26.22 5.12
CA GLY A 22 -4.12 27.65 4.81
C GLY A 22 -4.21 28.00 3.33
N ASN A 23 -5.41 28.37 2.84
CA ASN A 23 -5.70 28.92 1.49
C ASN A 23 -5.05 28.24 0.27
N LYS A 24 -4.36 27.11 0.44
CA LYS A 24 -3.84 26.27 -0.63
C LYS A 24 -4.99 25.39 -1.13
N LYS A 25 -4.95 25.06 -2.42
CA LYS A 25 -5.91 24.12 -2.99
C LYS A 25 -5.60 22.73 -2.46
N ASP A 26 -6.65 21.99 -2.16
CA ASP A 26 -6.56 20.58 -1.79
C ASP A 26 -5.86 19.79 -2.91
N VAL A 27 -5.09 18.79 -2.53
CA VAL A 27 -4.43 17.91 -3.49
C VAL A 27 -5.34 16.72 -3.71
N GLU A 28 -5.94 16.69 -4.89
CA GLU A 28 -6.78 15.59 -5.37
C GLU A 28 -5.95 14.70 -6.29
N PHE A 29 -6.00 13.39 -6.04
CA PHE A 29 -5.39 12.41 -6.92
C PHE A 29 -6.17 11.10 -6.88
N THR A 30 -5.92 10.29 -7.90
CA THR A 30 -6.69 9.08 -8.17
C THR A 30 -5.73 7.89 -8.15
N LEU A 31 -5.91 6.98 -7.19
CA LEU A 31 -5.11 5.77 -7.08
C LEU A 31 -5.89 4.54 -7.55
N PRO A 32 -5.25 3.54 -8.20
CA PRO A 32 -5.88 2.25 -8.38
C PRO A 32 -6.10 1.56 -7.03
N LYS A 33 -7.10 0.69 -6.94
CA LYS A 33 -7.23 -0.21 -5.78
C LYS A 33 -5.97 -1.05 -5.60
N LEU A 34 -5.60 -1.34 -4.36
CA LEU A 34 -4.38 -2.10 -4.01
C LEU A 34 -4.24 -3.41 -4.78
N GLY A 35 -5.32 -4.19 -4.92
CA GLY A 35 -5.34 -5.44 -5.68
C GLY A 35 -5.20 -5.30 -7.20
N TYR A 36 -5.25 -4.07 -7.71
CA TYR A 36 -5.20 -3.72 -9.14
C TYR A 36 -3.94 -2.92 -9.50
N ILE A 37 -3.02 -2.71 -8.55
CA ILE A 37 -1.72 -2.12 -8.84
C ILE A 37 -0.96 -3.07 -9.77
N SER A 38 -0.41 -2.50 -10.85
CA SER A 38 0.31 -3.28 -11.85
C SER A 38 1.53 -4.00 -11.25
N TYR A 39 1.78 -5.23 -11.69
CA TYR A 39 2.92 -6.03 -11.25
C TYR A 39 4.30 -5.33 -11.36
N PRO A 40 4.60 -4.55 -12.43
CA PRO A 40 5.87 -3.82 -12.50
C PRO A 40 6.07 -2.82 -11.35
N ILE A 41 5.00 -2.26 -10.79
CA ILE A 41 5.08 -1.34 -9.65
C ILE A 41 5.27 -2.14 -8.36
N THR A 42 4.43 -3.15 -8.12
CA THR A 42 4.54 -3.97 -6.89
C THR A 42 5.90 -4.67 -6.81
N SER A 43 6.42 -5.17 -7.93
CA SER A 43 7.75 -5.79 -7.99
C SER A 43 8.89 -4.81 -7.66
N LYS A 44 8.80 -3.54 -8.10
CA LYS A 44 9.80 -2.52 -7.76
C LYS A 44 9.77 -2.17 -6.26
N VAL A 45 8.57 -2.02 -5.71
CA VAL A 45 8.39 -1.72 -4.28
C VAL A 45 8.84 -2.89 -3.41
N ASP A 46 8.56 -4.13 -3.82
CA ASP A 46 9.02 -5.33 -3.14
C ASP A 46 10.56 -5.45 -3.17
N ALA A 47 11.18 -5.19 -4.34
CA ALA A 47 12.63 -5.17 -4.47
C ALA A 47 13.27 -4.10 -3.56
N TRP A 48 12.71 -2.90 -3.53
CA TRP A 48 13.14 -1.83 -2.63
C TRP A 48 12.98 -2.23 -1.16
N THR A 49 11.85 -2.83 -0.78
CA THR A 49 11.56 -3.26 0.60
C THR A 49 12.58 -4.32 1.04
N THR A 50 12.83 -5.31 0.19
CA THR A 50 13.82 -6.37 0.41
C THR A 50 15.23 -5.81 0.56
N GLN A 51 15.60 -4.86 -0.31
CA GLN A 51 16.90 -4.19 -0.23
C GLN A 51 17.05 -3.44 1.09
N ARG A 52 16.06 -2.63 1.48
CA ARG A 52 16.07 -1.89 2.75
C ARG A 52 16.15 -2.82 3.95
N PHE A 53 15.45 -3.95 3.93
CA PHE A 53 15.54 -4.95 5.00
C PHE A 53 16.95 -5.52 5.14
N THR A 54 17.60 -5.80 4.01
CA THR A 54 18.99 -6.27 3.96
C THR A 54 19.95 -5.22 4.51
N GLU A 55 19.81 -3.96 4.08
CA GLU A 55 20.65 -2.84 4.53
C GLU A 55 20.52 -2.60 6.03
N VAL A 56 19.30 -2.60 6.58
CA VAL A 56 19.04 -2.41 8.01
C VAL A 56 19.61 -3.58 8.82
N THR A 57 19.47 -4.81 8.32
CA THR A 57 20.01 -6.01 8.97
C THR A 57 21.54 -5.95 9.03
N ALA A 58 22.19 -5.58 7.92
CA ALA A 58 23.64 -5.41 7.86
C ALA A 58 24.12 -4.29 8.80
N TYR A 59 23.46 -3.14 8.78
CA TYR A 59 23.79 -2.01 9.67
C TYR A 59 23.67 -2.38 11.15
N ARG A 60 22.56 -3.02 11.55
CA ARG A 60 22.37 -3.46 12.94
C ARG A 60 23.41 -4.51 13.35
N ALA A 61 23.81 -5.41 12.44
CA ALA A 61 24.86 -6.37 12.70
C ALA A 61 26.23 -5.69 12.89
N GLU A 62 26.58 -4.73 12.03
CA GLU A 62 27.81 -3.95 12.12
C GLU A 62 27.90 -3.16 13.44
N GLN A 63 26.81 -2.50 13.84
CA GLN A 63 26.77 -1.75 15.10
C GLN A 63 26.92 -2.68 16.32
N ARG A 64 26.30 -3.86 16.27
CA ARG A 64 26.46 -4.87 17.33
C ARG A 64 27.90 -5.36 17.44
N GLU A 65 28.57 -5.62 16.32
CA GLU A 65 29.99 -6.02 16.31
C GLU A 65 30.89 -4.93 16.92
N LYS A 66 30.55 -3.66 16.71
CA LYS A 66 31.22 -2.50 17.32
C LYS A 66 30.84 -2.26 18.79
N GLY A 67 29.94 -3.07 19.36
CA GLY A 67 29.45 -2.91 20.74
C GLY A 67 28.45 -1.77 20.93
N ASN A 68 27.92 -1.20 19.85
CA ASN A 68 26.93 -0.12 19.89
C ASN A 68 25.50 -0.68 19.92
N VAL A 69 24.62 0.00 20.65
CA VAL A 69 23.17 -0.24 20.60
C VAL A 69 22.57 0.71 19.58
N VAL A 70 21.82 0.17 18.63
CA VAL A 70 21.04 0.97 17.67
C VAL A 70 19.73 1.38 18.34
N PRO A 71 19.50 2.67 18.61
CA PRO A 71 18.24 3.13 19.18
C PRO A 71 17.12 3.01 18.14
N ASP A 72 15.89 2.79 18.59
CA ASP A 72 14.73 2.69 17.69
C ASP A 72 14.43 3.99 16.93
N SER A 73 14.96 5.12 17.41
CA SER A 73 14.89 6.42 16.76
C SER A 73 15.89 6.59 15.61
N ASP A 74 16.86 5.69 15.43
CA ASP A 74 17.83 5.75 14.33
C ASP A 74 17.15 5.42 12.99
N PRO A 75 17.07 6.38 12.05
CA PRO A 75 16.45 6.15 10.74
C PRO A 75 17.16 5.08 9.91
N LEU A 76 18.48 4.94 10.06
CA LEU A 76 19.28 3.96 9.32
C LEU A 76 19.06 2.54 9.83
N GLY A 77 18.76 2.43 11.12
CA GLY A 77 18.42 1.19 11.79
C GLY A 77 16.95 0.80 11.70
N ARG A 78 16.08 1.61 11.09
CA ARG A 78 14.63 1.36 11.06
C ARG A 78 14.24 0.52 9.84
N TYR A 79 13.54 -0.58 10.10
CA TYR A 79 12.91 -1.37 9.03
C TYR A 79 11.80 -0.57 8.33
N PRO A 80 11.52 -0.83 7.04
CA PRO A 80 10.42 -0.20 6.33
C PRO A 80 9.09 -0.45 7.05
N SER A 81 8.31 0.61 7.25
CA SER A 81 6.94 0.56 7.75
C SER A 81 5.93 0.47 6.60
N PRO A 82 4.67 0.10 6.88
CA PRO A 82 3.61 0.14 5.87
C PRO A 82 3.43 1.51 5.20
N LEU A 83 3.67 2.61 5.93
CA LEU A 83 3.60 3.95 5.38
C LEU A 83 4.77 4.26 4.44
N ASP A 84 5.97 3.75 4.75
CA ASP A 84 7.11 3.87 3.82
C ASP A 84 6.81 3.10 2.52
N VAL A 85 6.17 1.93 2.61
CA VAL A 85 5.73 1.15 1.44
C VAL A 85 4.65 1.90 0.65
N MET A 86 3.67 2.50 1.33
CA MET A 86 2.64 3.33 0.70
C MET A 86 3.27 4.48 -0.10
N GLU A 87 4.19 5.24 0.49
CA GLU A 87 4.88 6.35 -0.19
C GLU A 87 5.63 5.88 -1.44
N GLN A 88 6.31 4.74 -1.37
CA GLN A 88 7.00 4.16 -2.53
C GLN A 88 6.01 3.73 -3.63
N MET A 89 4.87 3.13 -3.25
CA MET A 89 3.82 2.79 -4.22
C MET A 89 3.27 4.04 -4.91
N ILE A 90 2.93 5.09 -4.14
CA ILE A 90 2.43 6.35 -4.68
C ILE A 90 3.50 7.00 -5.57
N GLY A 91 4.78 6.97 -5.19
CA GLY A 91 5.89 7.49 -5.99
C GLY A 91 6.00 6.89 -7.39
N HIS A 92 5.64 5.61 -7.53
CA HIS A 92 5.60 4.94 -8.83
C HIS A 92 4.30 5.16 -9.61
N LEU A 93 3.19 5.44 -8.93
CA LEU A 93 1.87 5.66 -9.52
C LEU A 93 1.69 7.11 -9.99
N ASP A 94 1.98 8.06 -9.10
CA ASP A 94 1.90 9.49 -9.34
C ASP A 94 2.98 10.24 -8.52
N PRO A 95 4.08 10.66 -9.18
CA PRO A 95 5.15 11.41 -8.51
C PRO A 95 4.71 12.74 -7.88
N LYS A 96 3.65 13.38 -8.39
CA LYS A 96 3.14 14.63 -7.81
C LYS A 96 2.38 14.36 -6.51
N ALA A 97 1.54 13.32 -6.51
CA ALA A 97 0.87 12.87 -5.30
C ALA A 97 1.88 12.45 -4.23
N ALA A 98 2.97 11.76 -4.63
CA ALA A 98 4.02 11.36 -3.71
C ALA A 98 4.72 12.55 -3.05
N ALA A 99 4.99 13.62 -3.81
CA ALA A 99 5.55 14.84 -3.25
C ALA A 99 4.62 15.47 -2.20
N ALA A 100 3.32 15.57 -2.51
CA ALA A 100 2.33 16.09 -1.57
C ALA A 100 2.20 15.22 -0.31
N VAL A 101 2.15 13.89 -0.47
CA VAL A 101 2.08 12.94 0.64
C VAL A 101 3.33 13.01 1.51
N SER A 102 4.52 13.21 0.93
CA SER A 102 5.77 13.25 1.70
C SER A 102 5.82 14.37 2.75
N GLU A 103 5.14 15.49 2.47
CA GLU A 103 5.05 16.67 3.36
C GLU A 103 4.05 16.50 4.51
N LEU A 104 3.23 15.44 4.47
CA LEU A 104 2.21 15.20 5.49
C LEU A 104 2.76 14.69 6.81
N SER A 105 1.99 14.93 7.87
CA SER A 105 2.24 14.33 9.17
C SER A 105 2.02 12.80 9.13
N TYR A 106 2.56 12.11 10.14
CA TYR A 106 2.36 10.67 10.28
C TYR A 106 0.87 10.29 10.35
N GLN A 107 0.06 11.07 11.07
CA GLN A 107 -1.36 10.79 11.23
C GLN A 107 -2.09 10.90 9.89
N GLU A 108 -1.83 11.96 9.11
CA GLU A 108 -2.48 12.14 7.80
C GLU A 108 -2.07 11.03 6.81
N LYS A 109 -0.81 10.58 6.85
CA LYS A 109 -0.36 9.43 6.05
C LYS A 109 -1.07 8.14 6.47
N GLN A 110 -1.28 7.95 7.76
CA GLN A 110 -2.02 6.82 8.31
C GLN A 110 -3.48 6.85 7.84
N ASP A 111 -4.14 8.01 7.87
CA ASP A 111 -5.53 8.16 7.43
C ASP A 111 -5.67 7.85 5.92
N ILE A 112 -4.73 8.31 5.09
CA ILE A 112 -4.67 7.97 3.66
C ILE A 112 -4.50 6.46 3.46
N TRP A 113 -3.58 5.84 4.21
CA TRP A 113 -3.34 4.41 4.11
C TRP A 113 -4.57 3.59 4.48
N GLU A 114 -5.24 3.96 5.57
CA GLU A 114 -6.46 3.30 6.04
C GLU A 114 -7.59 3.43 5.03
N TYR A 115 -7.81 4.64 4.51
CA TYR A 115 -8.82 4.90 3.49
C TYR A 115 -8.55 4.14 2.19
N TRP A 116 -7.30 4.17 1.69
CA TRP A 116 -6.95 3.45 0.48
C TRP A 116 -7.11 1.94 0.66
N ASN A 117 -6.76 1.40 1.84
CA ASN A 117 -6.93 -0.01 2.14
C ASN A 117 -8.40 -0.42 2.27
N SER A 118 -9.25 0.41 2.90
CA SER A 118 -10.69 0.14 3.03
C SER A 118 -11.40 0.14 1.68
N GLU A 119 -11.13 1.13 0.83
CA GLU A 119 -11.73 1.24 -0.51
C GLU A 119 -11.21 0.18 -1.50
N SER A 120 -10.02 -0.36 -1.21
CA SER A 120 -9.40 -1.44 -1.97
C SER A 120 -9.85 -2.83 -1.54
N ALA A 121 -10.54 -2.97 -0.42
CA ALA A 121 -11.03 -4.26 0.04
C ALA A 121 -11.97 -4.86 -1.03
N PRO A 122 -11.85 -6.16 -1.34
CA PRO A 122 -12.82 -6.81 -2.22
C PRO A 122 -14.21 -6.65 -1.59
N ALA A 123 -15.21 -6.32 -2.42
CA ALA A 123 -16.60 -6.28 -1.97
C ALA A 123 -16.87 -7.56 -1.20
N ALA A 124 -17.37 -7.43 0.03
CA ALA A 124 -17.64 -8.59 0.89
C ALA A 124 -18.36 -9.62 0.02
N PRO A 125 -17.89 -10.88 -0.04
CA PRO A 125 -18.59 -11.88 -0.83
C PRO A 125 -20.01 -11.88 -0.28
N GLU A 126 -20.96 -11.44 -1.10
CA GLU A 126 -22.38 -11.61 -0.78
C GLU A 126 -22.48 -13.08 -0.43
N LYS A 127 -22.80 -13.36 0.84
CA LYS A 127 -22.90 -14.71 1.36
C LYS A 127 -23.73 -15.46 0.34
N SER A 128 -23.09 -16.34 -0.43
CA SER A 128 -23.80 -17.11 -1.44
C SER A 128 -24.82 -17.92 -0.65
N SER A 129 -26.08 -17.53 -0.76
CA SER A 129 -27.25 -18.22 -0.21
C SER A 129 -27.48 -19.53 -0.98
N ALA A 130 -26.41 -20.29 -1.22
CA ALA A 130 -26.43 -21.61 -1.84
C ALA A 130 -26.54 -22.73 -0.78
N SER A 131 -26.83 -22.38 0.48
CA SER A 131 -27.25 -23.32 1.51
C SER A 131 -28.72 -23.11 1.84
N SER A 132 -29.58 -23.19 0.82
CA SER A 132 -31.00 -23.44 1.00
C SER A 132 -31.25 -24.93 0.73
N ASP A 133 -31.35 -25.65 1.84
CA ASP A 133 -32.40 -26.61 2.14
C ASP A 133 -32.57 -27.81 1.20
N SER A 134 -32.09 -28.96 1.68
CA SER A 134 -32.86 -30.19 1.52
C SER A 134 -32.70 -30.98 2.82
N SER A 135 -33.49 -30.57 3.80
CA SER A 135 -33.91 -31.46 4.88
C SER A 135 -34.93 -32.44 4.32
N ASP A 136 -34.78 -33.71 4.72
CA ASP A 136 -35.84 -34.72 4.85
C ASP A 136 -36.49 -35.29 3.56
N ALA A 137 -36.14 -36.55 3.26
CA ALA A 137 -37.05 -37.50 2.65
C ALA A 137 -36.79 -38.89 3.27
N THR A 138 -37.69 -39.24 4.19
CA THR A 138 -38.00 -40.56 4.74
C THR A 138 -37.99 -41.71 3.73
N GLU A 139 -37.38 -42.85 4.08
CA GLU A 139 -38.00 -44.18 4.29
C GLU A 139 -36.98 -45.18 4.86
#